data_AF-A0A7X6ZR59-F1
#
_entry.id   AF-A0A7X6ZR59-F1
#
_cell.length_a   1.000
_cell.length_b   1.000
_cell.length_c   1.000
_cell.angle_alpha   90.00
_cell.angle_beta   90.00
_cell.angle_gamma   90.00
#
_symmetry.space_group_name_H-M   'P 1'
#
loop_
_entity.id
_entity.type
_entity.pdbx_description
1 polymer ?
#
loop_
_entity_poly.entity_id
_entity_poly.type
_entity_poly.pdbx_seq_one_letter_code
_entity_poly.pdbx_strand_id
1 'polypeptide(L)'
;GQQIGVPVSPEKPAPNVILRYRTIAQAAGLGETGLHGLFLTPQFGARQRFAMLLTDADVEADKPFEPYICNDCGECIKACPLGALNAGETSLVGFAGFERPVAARDNSLCLRCQNGAIQTNEGRFKTVERVGAACSRACIHALEERGATEEKFTNPFRQAKPWARDMFGNKIETV
;
A
#
# COMPACT_ATOMS: atom_id res chain seq x y z
N GLY A 1 13.76 8.37 19.51
CA GLY A 1 14.00 8.38 18.05
C GLY A 1 14.96 7.27 17.68
N GLN A 2 14.74 6.58 16.55
CA GLN A 2 15.63 5.49 16.10
C GLN A 2 17.04 6.01 15.82
N GLN A 3 18.06 5.30 16.31
CA GLN A 3 19.47 5.64 16.12
C GLN A 3 19.81 5.77 14.62
N ILE A 4 20.64 6.75 14.28
CA ILE A 4 21.16 6.93 12.92
C ILE A 4 22.22 5.84 12.70
N GLY A 5 22.14 5.14 11.55
CA GLY A 5 23.16 4.16 11.20
C GLY A 5 24.54 4.83 11.11
N VAL A 6 25.58 4.14 11.55
CA VAL A 6 26.97 4.61 11.45
C VAL A 6 27.53 4.15 10.09
N PRO A 7 28.25 5.00 9.34
CA PRO A 7 28.97 4.58 8.15
C PRO A 7 29.80 3.31 8.36
N VAL A 8 29.77 2.39 7.40
CA VAL A 8 30.60 1.17 7.44
C VAL A 8 32.08 1.45 7.13
N SER A 9 32.38 2.62 6.56
CA SER A 9 33.74 3.17 6.43
C SER A 9 33.68 4.71 6.31
N PRO A 10 34.76 5.45 6.62
CA PRO A 10 34.78 6.92 6.60
C PRO A 10 34.39 7.57 5.26
N GLU A 11 34.58 6.85 4.15
CA GLU A 11 34.34 7.32 2.78
C GLU A 11 32.90 7.03 2.31
N LYS A 12 32.13 6.25 3.07
CA LYS A 12 30.79 5.80 2.70
C LYS A 12 29.71 6.58 3.47
N PRO A 13 28.53 6.84 2.88
CA PRO A 13 27.46 7.55 3.57
C PRO A 13 26.93 6.74 4.77
N ALA A 14 26.34 7.43 5.74
CA ALA A 14 25.60 6.80 6.83
C ALA A 14 24.49 5.89 6.25
N PRO A 15 24.36 4.63 6.70
CA PRO A 15 23.57 3.59 6.03
C PRO A 15 22.06 3.69 6.27
N ASN A 16 21.49 4.89 6.26
CA ASN A 16 20.04 5.03 6.13
C ASN A 16 19.63 4.74 4.67
N VAL A 17 19.85 3.50 4.20
CA VAL A 17 19.46 3.05 2.87
C VAL A 17 17.95 2.80 2.89
N ILE A 18 17.18 3.74 2.34
CA ILE A 18 15.74 3.59 2.19
C ILE A 18 15.46 3.03 0.80
N LEU A 19 15.18 1.74 0.76
CA LEU A 19 14.84 1.06 -0.49
C LEU A 19 13.40 1.34 -0.86
N ARG A 20 13.16 1.67 -2.14
CA ARG A 20 11.81 1.77 -2.70
C ARG A 20 11.27 0.36 -2.97
N TYR A 21 10.94 -0.36 -1.90
CA TYR A 21 10.60 -1.78 -1.94
C TYR A 21 9.47 -2.11 -2.92
N ARG A 22 8.49 -1.20 -3.13
CA ARG A 22 7.40 -1.41 -4.10
C ARG A 22 7.90 -1.41 -5.54
N THR A 23 8.77 -0.46 -5.88
CA THR A 23 9.39 -0.40 -7.21
C THR A 23 10.24 -1.65 -7.45
N ILE A 24 10.99 -2.10 -6.45
CA ILE A 24 11.82 -3.31 -6.53
C ILE A 24 10.95 -4.56 -6.67
N ALA A 25 9.88 -4.69 -5.88
CA ALA A 25 8.94 -5.80 -5.97
C ALA A 25 8.24 -5.88 -7.34
N GLN A 26 7.91 -4.73 -7.93
CA GLN A 26 7.34 -4.70 -9.29
C GLN A 26 8.37 -5.11 -10.34
N ALA A 27 9.62 -4.67 -10.22
CA ALA A 27 10.70 -5.08 -11.11
C ALA A 27 10.97 -6.60 -11.04
N ALA A 28 10.78 -7.19 -9.85
CA ALA A 28 10.88 -8.62 -9.59
C ALA A 28 9.60 -9.41 -9.93
N GLY A 29 8.66 -8.83 -10.69
CA GLY A 29 7.49 -9.56 -11.17
C GLY A 29 6.43 -9.89 -10.10
N LEU A 30 6.49 -9.30 -8.90
CA LEU A 30 5.62 -9.71 -7.79
C LEU A 30 4.24 -9.07 -7.82
N GLY A 31 4.06 -7.96 -8.52
CA GLY A 31 2.82 -7.20 -8.52
C GLY A 31 3.01 -5.74 -8.87
N GLU A 32 2.10 -4.90 -8.38
CA GLU A 32 2.04 -3.47 -8.74
C GLU A 32 1.57 -2.59 -7.58
N THR A 33 1.64 -1.27 -7.75
CA THR A 33 0.97 -0.36 -6.80
C THR A 33 -0.45 -0.03 -7.29
N GLY A 34 -1.46 -0.37 -6.50
CA GLY A 34 -2.86 -0.07 -6.84
C GLY A 34 -3.23 1.39 -6.59
N LEU A 35 -4.41 1.81 -7.06
CA LEU A 35 -4.88 3.20 -7.02
C LEU A 35 -4.82 3.85 -5.62
N HIS A 36 -5.07 3.09 -4.55
CA HIS A 36 -4.98 3.56 -3.16
C HIS A 36 -3.55 3.69 -2.62
N GLY A 37 -2.53 3.33 -3.41
CA GLY A 37 -1.12 3.46 -3.07
C GLY A 37 -0.57 2.39 -2.13
N LEU A 38 -1.21 1.22 -2.00
CA LEU A 38 -0.56 0.02 -1.44
C LEU A 38 -0.20 -0.94 -2.58
N PHE A 39 0.74 -1.84 -2.31
CA PHE A 39 1.18 -2.83 -3.29
C PHE A 39 0.20 -3.99 -3.35
N LEU A 40 -0.12 -4.46 -4.55
CA LEU A 40 -1.02 -5.56 -4.83
C LEU A 40 -0.22 -6.71 -5.45
N THR A 41 -0.34 -7.92 -4.90
CA THR A 41 0.16 -9.15 -5.55
C THR A 41 -1.00 -10.02 -6.02
N PRO A 42 -0.81 -10.86 -7.06
CA PRO A 42 -1.84 -11.79 -7.53
C PRO A 42 -2.30 -12.75 -6.43
N GLN A 43 -1.40 -13.15 -5.53
CA GLN A 43 -1.73 -14.08 -4.47
C GLN A 43 -2.59 -13.42 -3.39
N PHE A 44 -2.19 -12.24 -2.90
CA PHE A 44 -2.68 -11.74 -1.62
C PHE A 44 -3.41 -10.40 -1.69
N GLY A 45 -3.44 -9.74 -2.86
CA GLY A 45 -3.87 -8.35 -2.94
C GLY A 45 -2.95 -7.47 -2.11
N ALA A 46 -3.48 -6.74 -1.13
CA ALA A 46 -2.70 -5.86 -0.24
C ALA A 46 -2.26 -6.49 1.10
N ARG A 47 -2.54 -7.78 1.32
CA ARG A 47 -2.41 -8.48 2.61
C ARG A 47 -1.03 -9.10 2.85
N GLN A 48 0.04 -8.39 2.56
CA GLN A 48 1.41 -8.91 2.65
C GLN A 48 2.37 -7.90 3.25
N ARG A 49 3.53 -8.40 3.69
CA ARG A 49 4.68 -7.60 4.09
C ARG A 49 5.89 -8.05 3.28
N PHE A 50 6.74 -7.10 2.95
CA PHE A 50 7.98 -7.36 2.24
C PHE A 50 9.15 -7.42 3.22
N ALA A 51 9.96 -8.45 3.08
CA ALA A 51 11.35 -8.49 3.54
C ALA A 51 12.24 -8.46 2.31
N MET A 52 13.45 -7.93 2.43
CA MET A 52 14.41 -7.85 1.34
C MET A 52 15.78 -8.23 1.84
N LEU A 53 16.54 -8.91 0.99
CA LEU A 53 17.96 -9.18 1.17
C LEU A 53 18.72 -8.52 0.01
N LEU A 54 19.78 -7.80 0.33
CA LEU A 54 20.70 -7.26 -0.68
C LEU A 54 21.91 -8.17 -0.70
N THR A 55 22.25 -8.64 -1.89
CA THR A 55 23.34 -9.58 -2.10
C THR A 55 24.02 -9.28 -3.43
N ASP A 56 25.30 -9.61 -3.50
CA ASP A 56 26.13 -9.68 -4.69
C ASP A 56 26.15 -11.09 -5.32
N ALA A 57 25.38 -12.03 -4.76
CA ALA A 57 25.20 -13.35 -5.34
C ALA A 57 24.66 -13.24 -6.78
N ASP A 58 25.20 -14.05 -7.68
CA ASP A 58 24.76 -14.12 -9.06
C ASP A 58 23.39 -14.81 -9.12
N VAL A 59 22.36 -14.04 -9.46
CA VAL A 59 20.97 -14.50 -9.55
C VAL A 59 20.36 -14.02 -10.87
N GLU A 60 19.63 -14.90 -11.53
CA GLU A 60 18.86 -14.51 -12.70
C GLU A 60 17.73 -13.55 -12.30
N ALA A 61 17.61 -12.43 -13.00
CA ALA A 61 16.59 -11.44 -12.72
C ALA A 61 15.24 -11.85 -13.31
N ASP A 62 14.18 -11.67 -12.53
CA ASP A 62 12.80 -11.79 -13.01
C ASP A 62 12.44 -10.67 -14.00
N LYS A 63 11.33 -10.87 -14.71
CA LYS A 63 10.73 -9.82 -15.54
C LYS A 63 9.84 -8.91 -14.69
N PRO A 64 9.76 -7.61 -15.01
CA PRO A 64 8.82 -6.73 -14.34
C PRO A 64 7.38 -7.18 -14.50
N PHE A 65 6.55 -6.89 -13.49
CA PHE A 65 5.16 -7.30 -13.48
C PHE A 65 4.33 -6.51 -14.49
N GLU A 66 3.88 -7.22 -15.53
CA GLU A 66 3.04 -6.69 -16.62
C GLU A 66 1.53 -6.64 -16.33
N PRO A 67 0.92 -7.66 -15.70
CA PRO A 67 -0.53 -7.67 -15.49
C PRO A 67 -1.03 -6.46 -14.71
N TYR A 68 -2.30 -6.11 -14.90
CA TYR A 68 -2.94 -5.02 -14.16
C TYR A 68 -3.99 -5.61 -13.21
N ILE A 69 -3.65 -5.72 -11.92
CA ILE A 69 -4.52 -6.30 -10.88
C ILE A 69 -5.59 -5.28 -10.50
N CYS A 70 -5.19 -4.04 -10.19
CA CYS A 70 -6.10 -2.94 -9.99
C CYS A 70 -6.83 -2.66 -11.30
N ASN A 71 -8.13 -2.45 -11.21
CA ASN A 71 -8.97 -2.08 -12.36
C ASN A 71 -9.53 -0.66 -12.20
N ASP A 72 -8.86 0.17 -11.40
CA ASP A 72 -9.22 1.56 -11.12
C ASP A 72 -10.67 1.77 -10.67
N CYS A 73 -11.27 0.77 -10.02
CA CYS A 73 -12.69 0.80 -9.61
C CYS A 73 -13.05 1.88 -8.58
N GLY A 74 -12.06 2.48 -7.90
CA GLY A 74 -12.30 3.56 -6.94
C GLY A 74 -12.93 3.12 -5.61
N GLU A 75 -13.15 1.83 -5.35
CA GLU A 75 -13.75 1.33 -4.10
C GLU A 75 -12.96 1.76 -2.85
N CYS A 76 -11.63 1.81 -2.95
CA CYS A 76 -10.77 2.32 -1.90
C CYS A 76 -10.98 3.82 -1.60
N ILE A 77 -11.40 4.60 -2.60
CA ILE A 77 -11.64 6.05 -2.49
C ILE A 77 -13.00 6.28 -1.86
N LYS A 78 -14.05 5.62 -2.38
CA LYS A 78 -15.41 5.66 -1.82
C LYS A 78 -15.43 5.26 -0.35
N ALA A 79 -14.65 4.24 0.02
CA ALA A 79 -14.58 3.74 1.38
C ALA A 79 -13.76 4.63 2.35
N CYS A 80 -13.14 5.73 1.89
CA CYS A 80 -12.36 6.61 2.76
C CYS A 80 -13.28 7.61 3.48
N PRO A 81 -13.55 7.46 4.79
CA PRO A 81 -14.57 8.28 5.45
C PRO A 81 -14.12 9.72 5.70
N LEU A 82 -12.82 9.99 5.54
CA LEU A 82 -12.24 11.33 5.68
C LEU A 82 -11.98 12.00 4.33
N GLY A 83 -12.32 11.36 3.20
CA GLY A 83 -12.04 11.92 1.87
C GLY A 83 -10.56 12.14 1.57
N ALA A 84 -9.67 11.32 2.17
CA ALA A 84 -8.23 11.53 2.10
C ALA A 84 -7.57 11.05 0.80
N LEU A 85 -8.31 10.40 -0.10
CA LEU A 85 -7.84 9.93 -1.40
C LEU A 85 -8.60 10.68 -2.51
N ASN A 86 -7.88 11.22 -3.49
CA ASN A 86 -8.46 11.95 -4.61
C ASN A 86 -8.17 11.23 -5.93
N ALA A 87 -9.20 10.74 -6.62
CA ALA A 87 -9.05 10.10 -7.93
C ALA A 87 -8.86 11.10 -9.08
N GLY A 88 -9.28 12.35 -8.90
CA GLY A 88 -9.12 13.41 -9.90
C GLY A 88 -7.67 13.89 -10.04
N GLU A 89 -6.82 13.56 -9.08
CA GLU A 89 -5.40 13.86 -9.08
C GLU A 89 -4.62 12.56 -8.91
N THR A 90 -3.91 12.12 -9.96
CA THR A 90 -3.11 10.90 -9.90
C THR A 90 -1.65 11.18 -10.26
N SER A 91 -0.76 10.32 -9.76
CA SER A 91 0.65 10.30 -10.12
C SER A 91 1.05 8.91 -10.57
N LEU A 92 1.93 8.81 -11.56
CA LEU A 92 2.49 7.54 -12.00
C LEU A 92 3.55 7.06 -11.00
N VAL A 93 3.35 5.86 -10.46
CA VAL A 93 4.24 5.25 -9.48
C VAL A 93 4.55 3.82 -9.91
N GLY A 94 5.83 3.45 -9.92
CA GLY A 94 6.24 2.08 -10.21
C GLY A 94 7.68 1.95 -10.68
N PHE A 95 7.98 0.81 -11.26
CA PHE A 95 9.18 0.56 -12.05
C PHE A 95 9.03 1.21 -13.43
N ALA A 96 10.15 1.70 -14.00
CA ALA A 96 10.13 2.49 -15.22
C ALA A 96 9.56 1.69 -16.40
N GLY A 97 8.52 2.20 -17.05
CA GLY A 97 7.77 1.53 -18.12
C GLY A 97 6.62 0.64 -17.65
N PHE A 98 6.43 0.48 -16.33
CA PHE A 98 5.39 -0.34 -15.71
C PHE A 98 4.60 0.45 -14.65
N GLU A 99 4.69 1.78 -14.66
CA GLU A 99 4.05 2.64 -13.68
C GLU A 99 2.53 2.52 -13.71
N ARG A 100 1.92 2.65 -12.52
CA ARG A 100 0.46 2.66 -12.35
C ARG A 100 -0.01 4.00 -11.80
N PRO A 101 -1.22 4.45 -12.14
CA PRO A 101 -1.81 5.62 -11.53
C PRO A 101 -2.09 5.36 -10.05
N VAL A 102 -1.66 6.30 -9.20
CA VAL A 102 -1.94 6.30 -7.76
C VAL A 102 -2.62 7.61 -7.42
N ALA A 103 -3.77 7.50 -6.76
CA ALA A 103 -4.56 8.64 -6.29
C ALA A 103 -3.74 9.50 -5.31
N ALA A 104 -3.85 10.81 -5.44
CA ALA A 104 -3.28 11.76 -4.49
C ALA A 104 -3.86 11.48 -3.10
N ARG A 105 -3.00 11.61 -2.08
CA ARG A 105 -3.34 11.29 -0.70
C ARG A 105 -3.01 12.43 0.23
N ASP A 106 -4.01 12.91 0.95
CA ASP A 106 -3.82 13.82 2.07
C ASP A 106 -3.39 13.02 3.32
N ASN A 107 -2.09 13.11 3.64
CA ASN A 107 -1.54 12.47 4.82
C ASN A 107 -2.04 13.08 6.13
N SER A 108 -2.41 14.37 6.15
CA SER A 108 -2.91 15.04 7.35
C SER A 108 -4.27 14.46 7.77
N LEU A 109 -5.12 14.14 6.80
CA LEU A 109 -6.39 13.44 7.02
C LEU A 109 -6.15 11.97 7.35
N CYS A 110 -5.26 11.29 6.63
CA CYS A 110 -4.94 9.88 6.92
C CYS A 110 -4.41 9.67 8.35
N LEU A 111 -3.64 10.62 8.89
CA LEU A 111 -3.11 10.56 10.26
C LEU A 111 -4.21 10.60 11.33
N ARG A 112 -5.38 11.17 11.02
CA ARG A 112 -6.53 11.28 11.93
C ARG A 112 -7.55 10.16 11.75
N CYS A 113 -7.27 9.20 10.87
CA CYS A 113 -8.20 8.14 10.52
C CYS A 113 -8.42 7.16 11.67
N GLN A 114 -9.66 7.08 12.15
CA GLN A 114 -10.11 6.15 13.20
C GLN A 114 -10.58 4.80 12.63
N ASN A 115 -10.23 4.49 11.37
CA ASN A 115 -10.76 3.35 10.62
C ASN A 115 -9.74 2.26 10.33
N GLY A 116 -8.71 2.14 11.18
CA GLY A 116 -7.66 1.12 11.08
C GLY A 116 -6.37 1.59 10.40
N ALA A 117 -6.25 2.89 10.12
CA ALA A 117 -4.95 3.47 9.77
C ALA A 117 -4.13 3.69 11.04
N ILE A 118 -2.83 3.46 10.97
CA ILE A 118 -1.92 3.57 12.12
C ILE A 118 -0.77 4.49 11.71
N GLN A 119 -0.45 5.47 12.56
CA GLN A 119 0.76 6.25 12.37
C GLN A 119 1.96 5.35 12.65
N THR A 120 2.75 5.10 11.61
CA THR A 120 4.05 4.44 11.77
C THR A 120 5.12 5.50 11.84
N ASN A 121 6.00 5.39 12.83
CA ASN A 121 7.23 6.18 12.99
C ASN A 121 7.04 7.55 13.66
N GLU A 122 7.02 7.58 14.99
CA GLU A 122 7.38 8.80 15.72
C GLU A 122 8.77 9.29 15.24
N GLY A 123 8.80 10.44 14.55
CA GLY A 123 10.01 11.25 14.39
C GLY A 123 10.87 11.09 13.12
N ARG A 124 10.50 10.30 12.10
CA ARG A 124 11.27 10.27 10.83
C ARG A 124 10.47 10.49 9.55
N PHE A 125 9.26 9.94 9.46
CA PHE A 125 8.43 10.06 8.26
C PHE A 125 6.97 10.21 8.68
N LYS A 126 6.25 11.21 8.16
CA LYS A 126 4.80 11.38 8.35
C LYS A 126 4.02 10.33 7.55
N THR A 127 4.39 9.06 7.71
CA THR A 127 3.83 7.91 7.00
C THR A 127 2.71 7.28 7.81
N VAL A 128 1.64 6.93 7.12
CA VAL A 128 0.48 6.26 7.70
C VAL A 128 0.41 4.85 7.11
N GLU A 129 0.48 3.84 7.97
CA GLU A 129 0.16 2.47 7.62
C GLU A 129 -1.36 2.35 7.45
N ARG A 130 -1.78 1.74 6.34
CA ARG A 130 -3.18 1.67 5.91
C ARG A 130 -3.61 0.27 5.49
N VAL A 131 -2.77 -0.76 5.62
CA VAL A 131 -3.15 -2.15 5.30
C VAL A 131 -4.42 -2.56 6.05
N GLY A 132 -4.59 -2.13 7.30
CA GLY A 132 -5.81 -2.36 8.10
C GLY A 132 -6.93 -1.31 7.92
N ALA A 133 -6.68 -0.23 7.19
CA ALA A 133 -7.61 0.89 7.05
C ALA A 133 -8.80 0.56 6.15
N ALA A 134 -9.91 1.29 6.31
CA ALA A 134 -11.13 1.12 5.51
C ALA A 134 -10.87 1.06 3.99
N CYS A 135 -10.00 1.92 3.45
CA CYS A 135 -9.66 1.92 2.01
C CYS A 135 -8.97 0.63 1.54
N SER A 136 -8.09 0.03 2.37
CA SER A 136 -7.45 -1.25 2.07
C SER A 136 -8.44 -2.41 2.19
N ARG A 137 -9.27 -2.43 3.23
CA ARG A 137 -10.33 -3.44 3.39
C ARG A 137 -11.32 -3.41 2.22
N ALA A 138 -11.67 -2.22 1.72
CA ALA A 138 -12.51 -2.10 0.53
C ALA A 138 -11.81 -2.63 -0.73
N CYS A 139 -10.52 -2.36 -0.90
CA CYS A 139 -9.74 -2.92 -2.00
C CYS A 139 -9.70 -4.46 -1.95
N ILE A 140 -9.40 -5.05 -0.79
CA ILE A 140 -9.37 -6.51 -0.60
C ILE A 140 -10.73 -7.14 -0.94
N HIS A 141 -11.82 -6.52 -0.47
CA HIS A 141 -13.16 -6.99 -0.78
C HIS A 141 -13.45 -6.94 -2.29
N ALA A 142 -13.16 -5.82 -2.95
CA ALA A 142 -13.37 -5.68 -4.40
C ALA A 142 -12.50 -6.63 -5.24
N LEU A 143 -11.31 -7.00 -4.74
CA LEU A 143 -10.45 -8.01 -5.34
C LEU A 143 -11.06 -9.41 -5.20
N GLU A 144 -11.54 -9.74 -4.00
CA GLU A 144 -12.20 -11.02 -3.72
C GLU A 144 -13.47 -11.21 -4.56
N GLU A 145 -14.35 -10.20 -4.60
CA GLU A 145 -15.64 -10.28 -5.32
C GLU A 145 -15.48 -10.58 -6.81
N ARG A 146 -14.40 -10.11 -7.43
CA ARG A 146 -14.12 -10.38 -8.84
C ARG A 146 -13.15 -11.55 -9.07
N GLY A 147 -12.72 -12.25 -8.01
CA GLY A 147 -11.78 -13.36 -8.11
C GLY A 147 -10.38 -12.96 -8.61
N ALA A 148 -9.93 -11.74 -8.31
CA ALA A 148 -8.63 -11.23 -8.76
C ALA A 148 -7.44 -11.71 -7.92
N THR A 149 -7.68 -12.46 -6.84
CA THR A 149 -6.61 -13.06 -6.02
C THR A 149 -6.61 -14.58 -6.14
N GLU A 150 -5.41 -15.16 -6.27
CA GLU A 150 -5.20 -16.61 -6.33
C GLU A 150 -5.54 -17.25 -4.97
N GLU A 151 -5.05 -16.67 -3.88
CA GLU A 151 -5.33 -17.15 -2.52
C GLU A 151 -6.66 -16.60 -2.02
N LYS A 152 -7.58 -17.52 -1.73
CA LYS A 152 -8.94 -17.22 -1.31
C LYS A 152 -9.09 -17.37 0.19
N PHE A 153 -9.94 -16.53 0.78
CA PHE A 153 -10.34 -16.74 2.16
C PHE A 153 -11.25 -17.96 2.28
N THR A 154 -11.17 -18.67 3.41
CA THR A 154 -12.08 -19.78 3.72
C THR A 154 -13.53 -19.31 3.82
N ASN A 155 -13.74 -18.10 4.38
CA ASN A 155 -15.03 -17.42 4.42
C ASN A 155 -14.90 -16.09 3.67
N PRO A 156 -15.97 -15.54 3.08
CA PRO A 156 -15.92 -14.22 2.46
C PRO A 156 -15.25 -13.19 3.38
N PHE A 157 -14.29 -12.43 2.85
CA PHE A 157 -13.56 -11.42 3.61
C PHE A 157 -14.50 -10.45 4.31
N ARG A 158 -15.56 -10.04 3.60
CA ARG A 158 -16.61 -9.21 4.15
C ARG A 158 -17.78 -10.08 4.61
N GLN A 159 -17.95 -10.16 5.93
CA GLN A 159 -19.03 -10.92 6.57
C GLN A 159 -20.18 -10.05 7.08
N ALA A 160 -20.00 -8.73 7.10
CA ALA A 160 -20.99 -7.76 7.58
C ALA A 160 -20.84 -6.44 6.82
N LYS A 161 -21.83 -5.56 6.99
CA LYS A 161 -21.76 -4.18 6.47
C LYS A 161 -20.50 -3.49 7.00
N PRO A 162 -19.79 -2.72 6.15
CA PRO A 162 -18.62 -1.99 6.61
C PRO A 162 -19.02 -0.95 7.66
N TRP A 163 -18.13 -0.71 8.61
CA TRP A 163 -18.26 0.33 9.62
C TRP A 163 -17.34 1.51 9.28
N ALA A 164 -17.74 2.71 9.69
CA ALA A 164 -16.94 3.91 9.58
C ALA A 164 -17.04 4.78 10.83
N ARG A 165 -15.97 5.55 11.07
CA ARG A 165 -15.88 6.60 12.07
C ARG A 165 -15.36 7.89 11.44
N ASP A 166 -15.85 9.02 11.93
CA ASP A 166 -15.29 10.33 11.60
C ASP A 166 -13.90 10.53 12.26
N MET A 167 -13.32 11.71 12.08
CA MET A 167 -12.01 12.06 12.67
C MET A 167 -12.02 12.23 14.20
N PHE A 168 -13.20 12.33 14.81
CA PHE A 168 -13.40 12.42 16.25
C PHE A 168 -13.73 11.04 16.87
N GLY A 169 -13.88 10.02 16.03
CA GLY A 169 -14.22 8.67 16.45
C GLY A 169 -15.72 8.42 16.57
N ASN A 170 -16.60 9.33 16.18
CA ASN A 170 -18.04 9.06 16.17
C ASN A 170 -18.38 8.09 15.05
N LYS A 171 -19.33 7.17 15.28
CA LYS A 171 -19.81 6.28 14.22
C LYS A 171 -20.55 7.09 13.16
N ILE A 172 -20.28 6.79 11.90
CA ILE A 172 -20.97 7.38 10.75
C ILE A 172 -21.44 6.26 9.84
N GLU A 173 -22.45 6.55 9.02
CA GLU A 173 -22.90 5.62 7.99
C GLU A 173 -21.81 5.43 6.94
N THR A 174 -21.68 4.20 6.47
CA THR A 174 -20.82 3.88 5.33
C THR A 174 -21.56 4.19 4.04
N VAL A 175 -20.85 4.85 3.14
CA VAL A 175 -21.31 5.13 1.77
C VAL A 175 -21.26 3.88 0.92
#